data_AF-A0A934EUB5-F1
#
_entry.id   AF-A0A934EUB5-F1
#
_cell.length_a   1.000
_cell.length_b   1.000
_cell.length_c   1.000
_cell.angle_alpha   90.00
_cell.angle_beta   90.00
_cell.angle_gamma   90.00
#
_symmetry.space_group_name_H-M   'P 1'
#
loop_
_entity.id
_entity.type
_entity.pdbx_description
1 polymer ?
#
loop_
_entity_poly.entity_id
_entity_poly.type
_entity_poly.pdbx_seq_one_letter_code
_entity_poly.pdbx_strand_id
1 'polypeptide(L)'
;MSDRGGSTMIEVTLAFLLGGVVGAGIALLYAPAAGEETRQKLKETTDRLRGQIRDKTEGMGGYVEEGVQKVKEFIDEKKADITAAYESGKEAYRREKAKL
;
A
#
# COMPACT_ATOMS: atom_id res chain seq x y z
N MET A 1 -30.63 4.52 7.66
CA MET A 1 -29.76 4.01 6.58
C MET A 1 -28.37 4.58 6.85
N SER A 2 -27.39 3.74 7.16
CA SER A 2 -26.05 4.19 7.54
C SER A 2 -25.16 4.27 6.30
N ASP A 3 -24.69 5.47 5.99
CA ASP A 3 -23.63 5.72 5.01
C ASP A 3 -22.35 5.01 5.46
N ARG A 4 -21.97 3.97 4.71
CA ARG A 4 -20.81 3.10 4.97
C ARG A 4 -19.83 3.12 3.79
N GLY A 5 -19.65 4.31 3.18
CA GLY A 5 -18.88 4.50 1.95
C GLY A 5 -17.38 4.73 2.14
N GLY A 6 -16.95 5.33 3.26
CA GLY A 6 -15.55 5.72 3.50
C GLY A 6 -14.68 4.67 4.21
N SER A 7 -15.26 3.94 5.17
CA SER A 7 -14.52 2.93 5.96
C SER A 7 -14.15 1.69 5.14
N THR A 8 -15.05 1.27 4.25
CA THR A 8 -14.88 0.06 3.43
C THR A 8 -13.67 0.18 2.50
N MET A 9 -13.38 1.34 1.91
CA MET A 9 -12.26 1.50 0.99
C MET A 9 -10.91 1.41 1.72
N ILE A 10 -10.78 2.05 2.88
CA ILE A 10 -9.57 1.99 3.71
C ILE A 10 -9.34 0.57 4.25
N GLU A 11 -10.40 -0.10 4.70
CA GLU A 11 -10.33 -1.49 5.17
C GLU A 11 -9.89 -2.44 4.06
N VAL A 12 -10.42 -2.29 2.84
CA VAL A 12 -10.04 -3.11 1.69
C VAL A 12 -8.57 -2.86 1.29
N THR A 13 -8.11 -1.60 1.30
CA THR A 13 -6.70 -1.29 1.01
C THR A 13 -5.77 -1.88 2.08
N LEU A 14 -6.10 -1.75 3.37
CA LEU A 14 -5.31 -2.33 4.46
C LEU A 14 -5.28 -3.86 4.39
N ALA A 15 -6.42 -4.50 4.14
CA ALA A 15 -6.51 -5.95 3.97
C ALA A 15 -5.71 -6.43 2.75
N PHE A 16 -5.72 -5.68 1.65
CA PHE A 16 -4.91 -5.98 0.46
C PHE A 16 -3.41 -5.89 0.75
N LEU A 17 -2.96 -4.85 1.47
CA LEU A 17 -1.54 -4.71 1.82
C LEU A 17 -1.08 -5.83 2.76
N LEU A 18 -1.86 -6.15 3.79
CA LEU A 18 -1.59 -7.26 4.71
C LEU A 18 -1.57 -8.61 3.96
N GLY A 19 -2.56 -8.85 3.11
CA GLY A 19 -2.61 -10.05 2.26
C GLY A 19 -1.44 -10.13 1.29
N GLY A 20 -1.00 -8.99 0.74
CA GLY A 20 0.14 -8.89 -0.16
C GLY A 20 1.47 -9.24 0.52
N VAL A 21 1.71 -8.76 1.74
CA VAL A 21 2.91 -9.10 2.52
C VAL A 21 2.95 -10.59 2.84
N VAL A 22 1.83 -11.15 3.33
CA VAL A 22 1.74 -12.58 3.66
C VAL A 22 1.89 -13.44 2.41
N GLY A 23 1.21 -13.08 1.32
CA GLY A 23 1.28 -13.77 0.04
C GLY A 23 2.68 -13.74 -0.58
N ALA A 24 3.37 -12.60 -0.51
CA ALA A 24 4.75 -12.47 -0.96
C ALA A 24 5.72 -13.30 -0.11
N GLY A 25 5.52 -13.34 1.22
CA GLY A 25 6.29 -14.20 2.11
C GLY A 25 6.15 -15.68 1.74
N ILE A 26 4.90 -16.15 1.53
CA ILE A 26 4.63 -17.52 1.10
C ILE A 26 5.21 -17.79 -0.30
N ALA A 27 5.05 -16.86 -1.24
CA ALA A 27 5.58 -17.00 -2.59
C ALA A 27 7.11 -17.09 -2.62
N LEU A 28 7.81 -16.29 -1.80
CA LEU A 28 9.27 -16.36 -1.67
C LEU A 28 9.73 -17.65 -0.99
N LEU A 29 8.97 -18.15 -0.01
CA LEU A 29 9.25 -19.44 0.63
C LEU A 29 9.02 -20.62 -0.32
N TYR A 30 8.01 -20.53 -1.19
CA TYR A 30 7.62 -21.60 -2.11
C TYR A 30 8.36 -21.57 -3.45
N ALA A 31 8.84 -20.39 -3.87
CA ALA A 31 9.70 -20.22 -5.02
C ALA A 31 11.15 -19.96 -4.56
N PRO A 32 11.89 -20.99 -4.11
CA PRO A 32 13.31 -20.85 -3.87
C PRO A 32 14.03 -20.63 -5.21
N ALA A 33 14.87 -19.58 -5.21
CA ALA A 33 15.87 -19.17 -6.19
C ALA A 33 15.88 -19.83 -7.59
N ALA A 34 15.73 -18.98 -8.60
CA ALA A 34 15.92 -19.26 -10.02
C ALA A 34 17.23 -20.02 -10.33
N GLY A 35 17.10 -21.15 -11.03
CA GLY A 35 18.19 -21.82 -11.73
C GLY A 35 18.83 -20.93 -12.80
N GLU A 36 19.99 -21.33 -13.31
CA GLU A 36 20.83 -20.54 -14.22
C GLU A 36 20.09 -20.08 -15.49
N GLU A 37 19.28 -20.97 -16.06
CA GLU A 37 18.46 -20.68 -17.25
C GLU A 37 17.30 -19.70 -16.95
N THR A 38 16.68 -19.84 -15.77
CA THR A 38 15.62 -18.93 -15.30
C THR A 38 16.18 -17.55 -14.98
N ARG A 39 17.42 -17.48 -14.46
CA ARG A 39 18.10 -16.21 -14.19
C ARG A 39 18.43 -15.46 -15.48
N GLN A 40 18.85 -16.17 -16.53
CA GLN A 40 19.09 -15.56 -17.85
C GLN A 40 17.79 -15.03 -18.46
N LYS A 41 16.73 -15.83 -18.52
CA LYS A 41 15.42 -15.41 -19.08
C LYS A 41 14.80 -14.28 -18.28
N LEU A 42 14.93 -14.31 -16.95
CA LEU A 42 14.43 -13.23 -16.08
C LEU A 42 15.22 -11.94 -16.31
N LYS A 43 16.54 -12.00 -16.48
CA LYS A 43 17.37 -10.83 -16.76
C LYS A 43 16.98 -10.19 -18.09
N GLU A 44 16.84 -10.99 -19.15
CA GLU A 44 16.46 -10.50 -20.48
C GLU A 44 15.04 -9.89 -20.51
N THR A 45 14.11 -10.53 -19.79
CA THR A 45 12.73 -10.05 -19.65
C THR A 45 12.68 -8.80 -18.77
N THR A 46 13.48 -8.75 -17.71
CA THR A 46 13.57 -7.59 -16.80
C THR A 46 14.18 -6.39 -17.51
N ASP A 47 15.22 -6.57 -18.33
CA ASP A 47 15.81 -5.46 -19.09
C ASP A 47 14.82 -4.89 -20.12
N ARG A 48 14.00 -5.73 -20.77
CA ARG A 48 12.90 -5.28 -21.63
C ARG A 48 11.78 -4.56 -20.87
N LEU A 49 11.36 -5.09 -19.71
CA LEU A 49 10.38 -4.42 -18.86
C LEU A 49 10.93 -3.09 -18.35
N ARG A 50 12.19 -3.05 -17.93
CA ARG A 50 12.84 -1.85 -17.42
C ARG A 50 12.93 -0.75 -18.48
N GLY A 51 13.20 -1.09 -19.74
CA GLY A 51 13.13 -0.15 -20.86
C GLY A 51 11.73 0.45 -21.04
N GLN A 52 10.70 -0.40 -21.11
CA GLN A 52 9.31 0.06 -21.29
C GLN A 52 8.76 0.81 -20.08
N ILE A 53 9.16 0.41 -18.88
CA ILE A 53 8.80 1.10 -17.65
C ILE A 53 9.49 2.46 -17.63
N ARG A 54 10.78 2.56 -18.00
CA ARG A 54 11.51 3.83 -18.02
C ARG A 54 10.81 4.86 -18.91
N ASP A 55 10.44 4.46 -20.13
CA ASP A 55 9.70 5.31 -21.07
C ASP A 55 8.29 5.68 -20.56
N LYS A 56 7.60 4.79 -19.82
CA LYS A 56 6.32 5.13 -19.17
C LYS A 56 6.47 5.96 -17.90
N THR A 57 7.55 5.80 -17.14
CA THR A 57 7.79 6.51 -15.88
C THR A 57 8.18 7.96 -16.07
N GLU A 58 8.82 8.32 -17.19
CA GLU A 58 9.08 9.73 -17.53
C GLU A 58 7.77 10.54 -17.64
N GLY A 59 6.65 9.91 -18.01
CA GLY A 59 5.31 10.53 -17.95
C GLY A 59 4.55 10.32 -16.63
N MET A 60 4.99 9.40 -15.77
CA MET A 60 4.27 8.99 -14.56
C MET A 60 4.66 9.83 -13.33
N GLY A 61 5.84 10.47 -13.36
CA GLY A 61 6.31 11.35 -12.28
C GLY A 61 5.30 12.44 -11.92
N GLY A 62 4.73 13.09 -12.94
CA GLY A 62 3.71 14.14 -12.73
C GLY A 62 2.43 13.64 -12.05
N TYR A 63 1.95 12.44 -12.42
CA TYR A 63 0.73 11.86 -11.82
C TYR A 63 0.93 11.40 -10.37
N VAL A 64 2.12 10.87 -10.07
CA VAL A 64 2.48 10.48 -8.69
C VAL A 64 2.62 11.72 -7.82
N GLU A 65 3.29 12.76 -8.33
CA GLU A 65 3.49 14.01 -7.60
C GLU A 65 2.14 14.72 -7.33
N GLU A 66 1.24 14.77 -8.32
CA GLU A 66 -0.12 15.30 -8.16
C GLU A 66 -0.95 14.47 -7.17
N GLY A 67 -0.82 13.14 -7.20
CA GLY A 67 -1.46 12.24 -6.25
C GLY A 67 -0.97 12.45 -4.81
N VAL A 68 0.35 12.60 -4.64
CA VAL A 68 0.97 12.90 -3.34
C VAL A 68 0.53 14.27 -2.84
N GLN A 69 0.47 15.28 -3.71
CA GLN A 69 0.01 16.63 -3.37
C GLN A 69 -1.43 16.60 -2.84
N LYS A 70 -2.34 15.92 -3.56
CA LYS A 70 -3.76 15.78 -3.15
C LYS A 70 -3.91 15.03 -1.84
N VAL A 71 -3.13 13.97 -1.62
CA VAL A 71 -3.13 13.24 -0.35
C VAL A 71 -2.66 14.13 0.79
N LYS A 72 -1.62 14.93 0.57
CA LYS A 72 -1.09 15.85 1.57
C LYS A 72 -2.11 16.93 1.93
N GLU A 73 -2.76 17.54 0.94
CA GLU A 73 -3.86 18.50 1.17
C GLU A 73 -5.02 17.86 1.94
N PHE A 74 -5.44 16.64 1.57
CA PHE A 74 -6.50 15.92 2.30
C PHE A 74 -6.13 15.66 3.76
N ILE A 75 -4.86 15.32 4.02
CA ILE A 75 -4.36 15.08 5.38
C ILE A 75 -4.29 16.39 6.17
N ASP A 76 -3.84 17.49 5.56
CA ASP A 76 -3.74 18.78 6.23
C ASP A 76 -5.13 19.37 6.51
N GLU A 77 -6.07 19.27 5.57
CA GLU A 77 -7.47 19.70 5.77
C GLU A 77 -8.17 18.87 6.85
N LYS A 78 -7.95 17.55 6.85
CA LYS A 78 -8.56 16.64 7.83
C LYS A 78 -7.68 16.36 9.04
N LYS A 79 -6.63 17.14 9.26
CA LYS A 79 -5.67 16.92 10.35
C LYS A 79 -6.34 16.97 11.72
N ALA A 80 -7.28 17.89 11.90
CA ALA A 80 -8.08 18.00 13.12
C ALA A 80 -8.97 16.76 13.33
N ASP A 81 -9.67 16.32 12.27
CA ASP A 81 -10.54 15.14 12.30
C ASP A 81 -9.73 13.85 12.54
N ILE A 82 -8.57 13.71 11.89
CA ILE A 82 -7.66 12.57 12.03
C ILE A 82 -7.07 12.54 13.44
N THR A 83 -6.68 13.69 13.99
CA THR A 83 -6.13 13.77 15.36
C THR A 83 -7.19 13.38 16.39
N ALA A 84 -8.41 13.88 16.24
CA ALA A 84 -9.54 13.53 17.10
C ALA A 84 -9.93 12.05 16.98
N ALA A 85 -9.96 11.50 15.77
CA ALA A 85 -10.21 10.08 15.51
C ALA A 85 -9.08 9.18 16.08
N TYR A 86 -7.84 9.64 16.01
CA TYR A 86 -6.69 8.93 16.55
C TYR A 86 -6.69 8.92 18.08
N GLU A 87 -6.99 10.04 18.73
CA GLU A 87 -7.10 10.11 20.19
C GLU A 87 -8.25 9.24 20.71
N SER A 88 -9.41 9.31 20.08
CA SER A 88 -10.57 8.48 20.45
C SER A 88 -10.32 6.98 20.21
N GLY A 89 -9.66 6.61 19.12
CA GLY A 89 -9.24 5.22 18.87
C GLY A 89 -8.20 4.73 19.88
N LYS A 90 -7.23 5.58 20.25
CA LYS A 90 -6.21 5.26 21.25
C LYS A 90 -6.79 5.10 22.66
N GLU A 91 -7.78 5.92 23.01
CA GLU A 91 -8.52 5.77 24.27
C GLU A 91 -9.37 4.51 24.29
N ALA A 92 -10.09 4.22 23.21
CA ALA A 92 -10.89 3.00 23.09
C ALA A 92 -10.01 1.74 23.21
N TYR A 93 -8.87 1.72 22.52
CA TYR A 93 -7.89 0.65 22.62
C TYR A 93 -7.31 0.50 24.03
N ARG A 94 -7.01 1.61 24.72
CA ARG A 94 -6.57 1.56 26.12
C ARG A 94 -7.66 1.05 27.07
N ARG A 95 -8.93 1.40 26.83
CA ARG A 95 -10.06 0.91 27.65
C ARG A 95 -10.31 -0.59 27.45
N GLU A 96 -10.13 -1.11 26.24
CA GLU A 96 -10.15 -2.56 25.99
C GLU A 96 -8.95 -3.26 26.63
N LYS A 97 -7.74 -2.70 26.45
CA LYS A 97 -6.52 -3.30 26.99
C LYS A 97 -6.41 -3.22 28.52
N ALA A 98 -7.13 -2.30 29.17
CA ALA A 98 -7.21 -2.19 30.64
C ALA A 98 -8.35 -3.01 31.26
N LYS A 99 -9.27 -3.55 30.43
CA LYS A 99 -10.33 -4.49 30.86
C LYS A 99 -9.92 -5.96 30.71
N LEU A 100 -8.85 -6.24 29.98
CA LEU A 100 -8.12 -7.52 29.92
C LEU A 100 -7.05 -7.58 31.01
#